data_AF-A0A5D2FPG9-F1
#
_entry.id   AF-A0A5D2FPG9-F1
#
_cell.length_a   1.000
_cell.length_b   1.000
_cell.length_c   1.000
_cell.angle_alpha   90.00
_cell.angle_beta   90.00
_cell.angle_gamma   90.00
#
_symmetry.space_group_name_H-M   'P 1'
#
loop_
_entity.id
_entity.type
_entity.pdbx_description
1 polymer ?
#
loop_
_entity_poly.entity_id
_entity_poly.type
_entity_poly.pdbx_seq_one_letter_code
_entity_poly.pdbx_strand_id
1 'polypeptide(L)'
;MNNFYKNIMLFILVQAIAPLITSSSSKPTKGYDDNNNNSFSLRTTWHVRTVNDLSEGKILLVHCKSKDNDLGIHNLTVGVEFSWKFKLQIFGGTLFWCYMAYDNFHAAFNIFWVNEVHLAC
;
A
#
# COMPACT_ATOMS: atom_id res chain seq x y z
N MET A 1 -4.14 -23.17 -34.85
CA MET A 1 -4.70 -21.82 -34.67
C MET A 1 -4.26 -21.30 -33.30
N ASN A 2 -3.00 -20.93 -33.00
CA ASN A 2 -1.78 -20.52 -33.69
C ASN A 2 -1.59 -19.03 -34.00
N ASN A 3 -2.35 -18.14 -33.36
CA ASN A 3 -2.13 -16.68 -33.47
C ASN A 3 -2.28 -15.87 -32.16
N PHE A 4 -2.46 -16.51 -30.99
CA PHE A 4 -2.57 -15.77 -29.72
C PHE A 4 -1.20 -15.56 -29.04
N TYR A 5 -0.31 -16.54 -29.10
CA TYR A 5 1.06 -16.46 -28.58
C TYR A 5 2.01 -15.61 -29.42
N LYS A 6 1.62 -15.23 -30.65
CA LYS A 6 2.42 -14.39 -31.55
C LYS A 6 2.40 -12.90 -31.17
N ASN A 7 1.35 -12.43 -30.48
CA ASN A 7 1.22 -11.05 -30.01
C ASN A 7 1.63 -10.85 -28.53
N ILE A 8 1.75 -11.94 -27.76
CA ILE A 8 2.24 -11.90 -26.37
C ILE A 8 3.76 -12.12 -26.29
N MET A 9 4.37 -12.76 -27.30
CA MET A 9 5.83 -13.01 -27.36
C MET A 9 6.64 -11.92 -28.10
N LEU A 10 6.00 -10.86 -28.61
CA LEU A 10 6.69 -9.84 -29.43
C LEU A 10 7.04 -8.55 -28.66
N PHE A 11 6.70 -8.45 -27.38
CA PHE A 11 7.15 -7.33 -26.55
C PHE A 11 7.84 -7.89 -25.30
N ILE A 12 9.11 -7.50 -25.14
CA ILE A 12 9.98 -7.69 -23.97
C ILE A 12 10.87 -8.94 -23.99
N LEU A 13 11.70 -9.04 -25.03
CA LEU A 13 13.14 -9.36 -24.93
C LEU A 13 13.82 -8.35 -25.87
N VAL A 14 14.64 -7.42 -25.38
CA VAL A 14 16.10 -7.52 -25.28
C VAL A 14 16.59 -6.50 -24.21
N GLN A 15 17.21 -6.95 -23.11
CA GLN A 15 18.65 -6.93 -22.75
C GLN A 15 19.23 -5.51 -22.52
N ALA A 16 20.15 -5.18 -21.61
CA ALA A 16 20.88 -5.88 -20.55
C ALA A 16 21.65 -4.80 -19.73
N ILE A 17 21.86 -5.07 -18.43
CA ILE A 17 23.03 -4.71 -17.59
C ILE A 17 23.45 -3.23 -17.48
N ALA A 18 22.94 -2.58 -16.43
CA ALA A 18 23.74 -2.04 -15.31
C ALA A 18 22.81 -1.94 -14.08
N PRO A 19 23.24 -2.28 -12.85
CA PRO A 19 22.43 -2.06 -11.66
C PRO A 19 22.52 -0.58 -11.32
N LEU A 20 21.77 0.26 -12.03
CA LEU A 20 21.46 1.56 -11.47
C LEU A 20 20.39 1.30 -10.42
N ILE A 21 20.84 1.29 -9.16
CA ILE A 21 19.99 1.46 -7.99
C ILE A 21 19.25 2.79 -8.23
N THR A 22 18.15 2.74 -8.96
CA THR A 22 17.12 3.76 -8.82
C THR A 22 16.51 3.44 -7.48
N SER A 23 17.09 4.02 -6.43
CA SER A 23 16.32 4.30 -5.24
C SER A 23 15.16 5.15 -5.74
N SER A 24 14.02 4.52 -5.98
CA SER A 24 12.77 5.24 -6.12
C SER A 24 12.48 5.79 -4.73
N SER A 25 13.14 6.90 -4.40
CA SER A 25 12.72 7.78 -3.33
C SER A 25 11.38 8.33 -3.80
N SER A 26 10.31 7.60 -3.50
CA SER A 26 8.96 8.12 -3.63
C SER A 26 8.89 9.28 -2.65
N LYS A 27 9.00 10.49 -3.18
CA LYS A 27 8.77 11.73 -2.45
C LYS A 27 7.48 11.56 -1.63
N PRO A 28 7.47 11.85 -0.32
CA PRO A 28 6.24 11.83 0.44
C PRO A 28 5.24 12.74 -0.28
N THR A 29 4.15 12.17 -0.79
CA THR A 29 3.00 12.97 -1.17
C THR A 29 2.57 13.70 0.08
N LYS A 30 2.55 15.03 0.01
CA LYS A 30 2.00 15.88 1.07
C LYS A 30 0.64 15.32 1.45
N GLY A 31 0.37 15.25 2.75
CA GLY A 31 -0.93 14.85 3.30
C GLY A 31 -2.03 15.52 2.48
N TYR A 32 -2.92 14.69 1.95
CA TYR A 32 -4.07 15.15 1.18
C TYR A 32 -5.02 15.83 2.17
N ASP A 33 -5.04 17.15 2.13
CA ASP A 33 -5.92 17.99 2.95
C ASP A 33 -7.33 17.94 2.38
N ASP A 34 -8.22 17.19 3.05
CA ASP A 34 -9.65 17.12 2.73
C ASP A 34 -10.39 18.38 3.18
N ASN A 35 -10.27 19.47 2.42
CA ASN A 35 -11.25 20.54 2.46
C ASN A 35 -12.36 20.26 1.45
N ASN A 36 -13.33 19.47 1.91
CA ASN A 36 -14.74 19.48 1.53
C ASN A 36 -15.03 19.70 0.03
N ASN A 37 -14.84 18.65 -0.77
CA ASN A 37 -15.63 18.28 -1.95
C ASN A 37 -15.20 16.86 -2.36
N ASN A 38 -16.02 15.85 -2.02
CA ASN A 38 -15.75 14.41 -2.15
C ASN A 38 -15.64 13.91 -3.61
N SER A 39 -14.75 14.48 -4.42
CA SER A 39 -14.38 13.94 -5.73
C SER A 39 -13.10 13.13 -5.58
N PHE A 40 -13.23 11.94 -4.99
CA PHE A 40 -12.12 11.00 -4.89
C PHE A 40 -11.97 10.22 -6.20
N SER A 41 -10.84 10.39 -6.88
CA SER A 41 -10.58 9.69 -8.13
C SER A 41 -10.35 8.19 -7.88
N LEU A 42 -11.19 7.33 -8.47
CA LEU A 42 -11.00 5.88 -8.50
C LEU A 42 -9.71 5.44 -9.23
N ARG A 43 -9.07 6.35 -9.97
CA ARG A 43 -7.78 6.08 -10.64
C ARG A 43 -6.60 6.22 -9.68
N THR A 44 -6.79 6.88 -8.54
CA THR A 44 -5.74 7.05 -7.53
C THR A 44 -5.37 5.70 -6.92
N THR A 45 -4.07 5.41 -6.89
CA THR A 45 -3.52 4.26 -6.17
C THR A 45 -2.92 4.75 -4.87
N TRP A 46 -3.41 4.22 -3.75
CA TRP A 46 -2.93 4.52 -2.41
C TRP A 46 -1.82 3.56 -2.05
N HIS A 47 -0.77 4.08 -1.42
CA HIS A 47 0.39 3.32 -0.98
C HIS A 47 0.52 3.46 0.53
N VAL A 48 0.51 2.33 1.24
CA VAL A 48 0.75 2.29 2.67
C VAL A 48 2.09 1.61 2.92
N ARG A 49 2.90 2.22 3.78
CA ARG A 49 4.22 1.73 4.16
C ARG A 49 4.35 1.83 5.67
N THR A 50 4.73 0.73 6.29
CA THR A 50 5.09 0.66 7.70
C THR A 50 6.55 0.28 7.79
N VAL A 51 7.37 1.17 8.33
CA VAL A 51 8.81 0.96 8.49
C VAL A 51 9.09 0.88 9.98
N ASN A 52 9.84 -0.14 10.41
CA ASN A 52 10.27 -0.23 11.79
C ASN A 52 11.55 0.59 12.02
N ASP A 53 11.41 1.74 12.67
CA ASP A 53 12.53 2.61 13.06
C ASP A 53 12.72 2.66 14.59
N LEU A 54 12.26 1.60 15.29
CA LEU A 54 12.47 1.47 16.73
C LEU A 54 13.96 1.27 17.06
N SER A 55 14.39 1.82 18.19
CA SER A 55 15.75 1.62 18.70
C SER A 55 15.99 0.19 19.20
N GLU A 56 17.25 -0.14 19.47
CA GLU A 56 17.66 -1.35 20.20
C GLU A 56 17.32 -2.68 19.51
N GLY A 57 17.14 -2.68 18.18
CA GLY A 57 16.87 -3.92 17.45
C GLY A 57 15.47 -4.50 17.70
N LYS A 58 14.55 -3.71 18.25
CA LYS A 58 13.19 -4.14 18.57
C LYS A 58 12.44 -4.61 17.33
N ILE A 59 11.66 -5.67 17.49
CA ILE A 59 10.80 -6.20 16.44
C ILE A 59 9.42 -5.57 16.58
N LEU A 60 8.94 -4.95 15.51
CA LEU A 60 7.59 -4.41 15.43
C LEU A 60 6.67 -5.46 14.81
N LEU A 61 5.70 -5.94 15.57
CA LEU A 61 4.59 -6.74 15.03
C LEU A 61 3.57 -5.78 14.42
N VAL A 62 3.19 -6.04 13.18
CA VAL A 62 2.17 -5.29 12.44
C VAL A 62 1.13 -6.26 11.93
N HIS A 63 -0.14 -6.03 12.27
CA HIS A 63 -1.27 -6.76 11.70
C HIS A 63 -2.25 -5.77 11.10
N CYS A 64 -2.32 -5.72 9.78
CA CYS A 64 -3.24 -4.85 9.07
C CYS A 64 -4.35 -5.64 8.40
N LYS A 65 -5.56 -5.08 8.37
CA LYS A 65 -6.72 -5.65 7.71
C LYS A 65 -7.58 -4.56 7.09
N SER A 66 -8.39 -4.96 6.11
CA SER A 66 -9.58 -4.22 5.70
C SER A 66 -10.84 -4.98 6.11
N LYS A 67 -12.00 -4.39 5.83
CA LYS A 67 -13.31 -5.04 6.03
C LYS A 67 -13.37 -6.42 5.37
N ASP A 68 -12.80 -6.55 4.16
CA ASP A 68 -12.96 -7.73 3.31
C ASP A 68 -11.68 -8.58 3.20
N ASN A 69 -10.53 -8.06 3.62
CA ASN A 69 -9.24 -8.70 3.38
C ASN A 69 -8.27 -8.57 4.57
N ASP A 70 -7.74 -9.70 5.04
CA ASP A 70 -6.64 -9.74 6.01
C ASP A 70 -5.31 -9.58 5.27
N LEU A 71 -4.51 -8.56 5.61
CA LEU A 71 -3.18 -8.37 5.01
C LEU A 71 -2.09 -9.18 5.74
N GLY A 72 -2.46 -9.86 6.82
CA GLY A 72 -1.60 -10.75 7.59
C GLY A 72 -0.80 -10.05 8.68
N ILE A 73 -0.11 -10.88 9.47
CA ILE A 73 0.79 -10.47 10.54
C ILE A 73 2.22 -10.44 9.99
N HIS A 74 2.93 -9.35 10.24
CA HIS A 74 4.30 -9.13 9.81
C HIS A 74 5.15 -8.74 11.01
N ASN A 75 6.30 -9.41 11.19
CA ASN A 75 7.29 -9.07 12.21
C ASN A 75 8.44 -8.34 11.54
N LEU A 76 8.52 -7.03 11.74
CA LEU A 76 9.50 -6.16 11.10
C LEU A 76 10.71 -6.01 12.02
N THR A 77 11.89 -6.43 11.60
CA THR A 77 13.15 -6.03 12.25
C THR A 77 13.46 -4.57 11.92
N VAL A 78 14.39 -3.94 12.65
CA VAL A 78 14.77 -2.54 12.43
C VAL A 78 15.21 -2.32 10.98
N GLY A 79 14.69 -1.26 10.35
CA GLY A 79 14.92 -0.89 8.97
C GLY A 79 14.07 -1.64 7.94
N VAL A 80 13.25 -2.63 8.35
CA VAL A 80 12.39 -3.39 7.44
C VAL A 80 11.06 -2.68 7.23
N GLU A 81 10.59 -2.72 5.98
CA GLU A 81 9.32 -2.17 5.54
C GLU A 81 8.31 -3.29 5.23
N PHE A 82 7.07 -3.13 5.71
CA PHE A 82 5.89 -3.79 5.17
C PHE A 82 5.06 -2.78 4.40
N SER A 83 4.76 -3.07 3.13
CA SER A 83 4.01 -2.16 2.28
C SER A 83 3.04 -2.86 1.34
N TRP A 84 1.96 -2.14 1.03
CA TRP A 84 0.96 -2.57 0.07
C TRP A 84 0.31 -1.38 -0.62
N LYS A 85 -0.41 -1.66 -1.69
CA LYS A 85 -1.14 -0.66 -2.46
C LYS A 85 -2.58 -1.09 -2.67
N PHE A 86 -3.47 -0.12 -2.72
CA PHE A 86 -4.89 -0.37 -2.99
C PHE A 86 -5.50 0.77 -3.82
N LYS A 87 -6.67 0.49 -4.39
CA LYS A 87 -7.56 1.49 -4.98
C LYS A 87 -8.87 1.48 -4.19
N LEU A 88 -9.58 2.59 -4.25
CA LEU A 88 -10.88 2.68 -3.60
C LEU A 88 -11.88 1.72 -4.27
N GLN A 89 -12.69 1.09 -3.42
CA GLN A 89 -13.87 0.38 -3.89
C GLN A 89 -14.94 1.40 -4.30
N ILE A 90 -15.65 1.10 -5.38
CA ILE A 90 -16.72 1.96 -5.91
C ILE A 90 -17.95 1.93 -5.00
N PHE A 91 -18.21 0.78 -4.37
CA PHE A 91 -19.36 0.53 -3.52
C PHE A 91 -18.90 -0.04 -2.18
N GLY A 92 -19.52 0.37 -1.08
CA GLY A 92 -19.27 -0.19 0.26
C GLY A 92 -18.12 0.44 1.06
N GLY A 93 -17.47 1.46 0.49
CA GLY A 93 -16.40 2.21 1.16
C GLY A 93 -15.06 1.50 1.17
N THR A 94 -14.05 2.10 1.78
CA THR A 94 -12.74 1.48 1.96
C THR A 94 -12.23 1.82 3.35
N LEU A 95 -12.04 0.81 4.18
CA LEU A 95 -11.55 0.93 5.54
C LEU A 95 -10.36 -0.01 5.74
N PHE A 96 -9.25 0.53 6.24
CA PHE A 96 -8.10 -0.23 6.71
C PHE A 96 -7.77 0.17 8.15
N TRP A 97 -7.45 -0.83 8.96
CA TRP A 97 -6.93 -0.64 10.32
C TRP A 97 -5.72 -1.53 10.53
N CYS A 98 -4.85 -1.10 11.44
CA CYS A 98 -3.68 -1.86 11.83
C CYS A 98 -3.61 -1.96 13.35
N TYR A 99 -3.22 -3.13 13.82
CA TYR A 99 -2.70 -3.35 15.16
C TYR A 99 -1.18 -3.39 15.08
N MET A 100 -0.52 -2.64 15.95
CA MET A 100 0.93 -2.62 16.05
C MET A 100 1.34 -2.88 17.50
N ALA A 101 2.38 -3.67 17.69
CA ALA A 101 2.91 -3.98 19.01
C ALA A 101 4.42 -4.19 19.00
N TYR A 102 5.08 -3.73 20.06
CA TYR A 102 6.47 -4.06 20.38
C TYR A 102 6.62 -4.08 21.91
N ASP A 103 7.41 -5.00 22.45
CA ASP A 103 7.58 -5.20 23.89
C ASP A 103 6.23 -5.24 24.64
N ASN A 104 5.97 -4.26 25.53
CA ASN A 104 4.73 -4.10 26.28
C ASN A 104 3.83 -2.97 25.75
N PHE A 105 4.18 -2.40 24.59
CA PHE A 105 3.44 -1.32 23.96
C PHE A 105 2.63 -1.84 22.78
N HIS A 106 1.40 -1.35 22.66
CA HIS A 106 0.52 -1.72 21.58
C HIS A 106 -0.50 -0.63 21.27
N ALA A 107 -0.92 -0.55 20.02
CA ALA A 107 -1.94 0.37 19.56
C ALA A 107 -2.71 -0.23 18.39
N ALA A 108 -4.02 0.06 18.34
CA ALA A 108 -4.88 -0.23 17.19
C ALA A 108 -5.47 1.08 16.69
N PHE A 109 -5.41 1.33 15.38
CA PHE A 109 -5.95 2.54 14.78
C PHE A 109 -6.37 2.32 13.33
N ASN A 110 -7.38 3.10 12.92
CA ASN A 110 -7.80 3.20 11.52
C ASN A 110 -6.74 4.03 10.78
N ILE A 111 -6.11 3.42 9.78
CA ILE A 111 -5.08 4.09 8.98
C ILE A 111 -5.67 4.74 7.72
N PHE A 112 -6.87 4.33 7.33
CA PHE A 112 -7.56 4.85 6.17
C PHE A 112 -9.06 4.54 6.27
N TRP A 113 -9.93 5.51 6.03
CA TRP A 113 -11.38 5.29 5.91
C TRP A 113 -12.03 6.23 4.89
N VAL A 114 -12.85 5.66 4.01
CA VAL A 114 -13.72 6.37 3.06
C VAL A 114 -15.06 5.65 3.06
N ASN A 115 -16.16 6.38 3.29
CA ASN A 115 -17.48 5.75 3.45
C ASN A 115 -18.09 5.35 2.11
N GLU A 116 -18.08 6.25 1.12
CA GLU A 116 -18.60 6.00 -0.24
C GLU A 116 -17.91 6.96 -1.21
N VAL A 117 -17.51 6.45 -2.38
CA VAL A 117 -17.00 7.28 -3.47
C VAL A 117 -18.17 7.54 -4.41
N HIS A 118 -18.71 8.76 -4.37
CA HIS A 118 -19.69 9.17 -5.37
C HIS A 118 -18.97 9.40 -6.70
N LEU A 119 -19.25 8.52 -7.66
CA LEU A 119 -18.92 8.77 -9.05
C LEU A 119 -19.82 9.89 -9.55
N ALA A 120 -19.32 11.12 -9.51
CA ALA A 120 -19.85 12.16 -10.39
C ALA A 120 -19.49 11.75 -11.83
N CYS A 121 -20.45 11.14 -12.52
CA CYS A 121 -20.38 10.89 -13.96
C CYS A 121 -20.53 12.19 -14.74
#